data_AF-A0A965BST3-F1
#
_entry.id   AF-A0A965BST3-F1
#
_cell.length_a   1.000
_cell.length_b   1.000
_cell.length_c   1.000
_cell.angle_alpha   90.00
_cell.angle_beta   90.00
_cell.angle_gamma   90.00
#
_symmetry.space_group_name_H-M   'P 1'
#
loop_
_entity.id
_entity.type
_entity.pdbx_description
1 polymer ?
#
loop_
_entity_poly.entity_id
_entity_poly.type
_entity_poly.pdbx_seq_one_letter_code
_entity_poly.pdbx_strand_id
1 'polypeptide(L)'
;SRISGDISAESEMGRSGRAAWINAARPDLPISLSADISPEIREYERCSTTVLNALLMPVVKAYLDRLEKRLGEDGFSPLVFLVQSNGGVCSLRMAAEQPARLLLSGPSGGALAAGRISELLDHPNLVAVDMGGTSYDVSVVQAGRVSVITQGEIDRLPVRLPMVEMRTIGAGGGSIGSVDAAGRLTVGPRSAGARPGPVAYGRGGTEPTVTDANLALGRLDPDFFLGGAIKLDMPATRSAIETRIGAPLNLPLEKAAAGMLTVTNANLGAAVRLSLFEKGLDPRDFALLSFGGAGGLHATEVADEMGITEVIFPREPGTLSAYGILFSDLVQDLARTRLTRAEAANLPQICDMIGELRQAADARLAQDGIPADQREITIAADMRYLGQAFELLVPWGQIHQPDAAALAEFIQRFHTTHKQRFSYANPDEAVEIVTFRAIAKGKLAKPVLREPTPASRPAQKATRRAFDGQQWREVIVWDREALGADDLIQGPAIIEEAFATHWISPAWQARLAAGGALIAKRIAP
;
A
#
# COMPACT_ATOMS: atom_id res chain seq x y z
N SER A 1 21.81 -8.65 37.40
CA SER A 1 22.37 -9.65 36.46
C SER A 1 21.66 -11.02 36.52
N ARG A 2 20.34 -11.09 36.79
CA ARG A 2 19.54 -12.33 36.68
C ARG A 2 18.08 -12.01 36.27
N ILE A 3 17.90 -11.36 35.12
CA ILE A 3 16.57 -11.19 34.47
C ILE A 3 16.71 -11.41 32.96
N SER A 4 17.36 -12.51 32.56
CA SER A 4 17.51 -12.86 31.14
C SER A 4 17.48 -14.36 30.86
N GLY A 5 17.08 -15.19 31.82
CA GLY A 5 17.24 -16.65 31.72
C GLY A 5 15.99 -17.48 31.38
N ASP A 6 14.77 -16.97 31.54
CA ASP A 6 13.62 -17.89 31.74
C ASP A 6 12.32 -17.57 30.97
N ILE A 7 12.39 -16.84 29.86
CA ILE A 7 11.22 -16.69 28.95
C ILE A 7 11.30 -17.68 27.76
N SER A 8 12.48 -18.27 27.51
CA SER A 8 12.72 -19.22 26.43
C SER A 8 12.58 -20.70 26.82
N ALA A 9 12.38 -21.00 28.11
CA ALA A 9 12.44 -22.38 28.64
C ALA A 9 11.08 -22.99 29.05
N GLU A 10 9.94 -22.38 28.70
CA GLU A 10 8.69 -23.14 28.64
C GLU A 10 8.64 -23.87 27.29
N SER A 11 8.77 -25.20 27.32
CA SER A 11 8.65 -26.04 26.13
C SER A 11 7.35 -25.72 25.39
N GLU A 12 7.37 -25.78 24.05
CA GLU A 12 6.18 -25.66 23.18
C GLU A 12 5.01 -26.49 23.73
N MET A 13 5.32 -27.67 24.29
CA MET A 13 4.41 -28.61 24.94
C MET A 13 3.66 -28.03 26.17
N GLY A 14 4.29 -27.16 26.97
CA GLY A 14 3.65 -26.51 28.11
C GLY A 14 2.66 -25.40 27.73
N ARG A 15 2.94 -24.68 26.63
CA ARG A 15 2.10 -23.58 26.14
C ARG A 15 0.85 -24.10 25.43
N SER A 16 1.01 -25.08 24.54
CA SER A 16 -0.11 -25.77 23.88
C SER A 16 -1.01 -26.48 24.91
N GLY A 17 -0.43 -27.01 25.99
CA GLY A 17 -1.20 -27.62 27.09
C GLY A 17 -2.11 -26.65 27.84
N ARG A 18 -1.64 -25.43 28.15
CA ARG A 18 -2.47 -24.39 28.81
C ARG A 18 -3.57 -23.88 27.89
N ALA A 19 -3.23 -23.62 26.63
CA ALA A 19 -4.22 -23.18 25.63
C ALA A 19 -5.32 -24.24 25.44
N ALA A 20 -4.94 -25.51 25.35
CA ALA A 20 -5.88 -26.62 25.26
C ALA A 20 -6.76 -26.72 26.52
N TRP A 21 -6.20 -26.52 27.71
CA TRP A 21 -6.97 -26.50 28.96
C TRP A 21 -7.97 -25.33 29.00
N ILE A 22 -7.56 -24.11 28.64
CA ILE A 22 -8.46 -22.95 28.56
C ILE A 22 -9.57 -23.23 27.54
N ASN A 23 -9.22 -23.73 26.35
CA ASN A 23 -10.18 -24.04 25.30
C ASN A 23 -11.18 -25.13 25.75
N ALA A 24 -10.73 -26.14 26.48
CA ALA A 24 -11.61 -27.17 27.04
C ALA A 24 -12.57 -26.61 28.11
N ALA A 25 -12.10 -25.67 28.94
CA ALA A 25 -12.90 -25.04 29.99
C ALA A 25 -13.84 -23.94 29.46
N ARG A 26 -13.42 -23.22 28.41
CA ARG A 26 -14.06 -22.03 27.84
C ARG A 26 -13.91 -22.01 26.31
N PRO A 27 -14.62 -22.88 25.58
CA PRO A 27 -14.52 -22.98 24.12
C PRO A 27 -15.07 -21.75 23.37
N ASP A 28 -15.82 -20.90 24.07
CA ASP A 28 -16.37 -19.65 23.56
C ASP A 28 -15.33 -18.51 23.51
N LEU A 29 -14.23 -18.64 24.25
CA LEU A 29 -13.20 -17.60 24.31
C LEU A 29 -12.16 -17.77 23.21
N PRO A 30 -11.95 -16.78 22.33
CA PRO A 30 -10.84 -16.80 21.40
C PRO A 30 -9.50 -16.74 22.15
N ILE A 31 -8.55 -17.59 21.75
CA ILE A 31 -7.21 -17.66 22.33
C ILE A 31 -6.20 -17.31 21.25
N SER A 32 -5.35 -16.32 21.51
CA SER A 32 -4.21 -15.99 20.67
C SER A 32 -2.91 -16.30 21.41
N LEU A 33 -2.08 -17.18 20.83
CA LEU A 33 -0.77 -17.52 21.38
C LEU A 33 0.32 -16.73 20.66
N SER A 34 1.17 -16.07 21.43
CA SER A 34 2.28 -15.30 20.88
C SER A 34 3.25 -16.13 20.03
N ALA A 35 3.43 -17.40 20.38
CA ALA A 35 4.27 -18.35 19.62
C ALA A 35 3.67 -18.73 18.26
N ASP A 36 2.36 -18.56 18.06
CA ASP A 36 1.71 -18.87 16.79
C ASP A 36 1.69 -17.66 15.85
N ILE A 37 1.54 -16.45 16.41
CA ILE A 37 1.42 -15.21 15.64
C ILE A 37 2.75 -14.47 15.43
N SER A 38 3.63 -14.44 16.43
CA SER A 38 4.91 -13.69 16.38
C SER A 38 6.02 -14.47 17.12
N PRO A 39 6.50 -15.60 16.58
CA PRO A 39 7.51 -16.49 17.17
C PRO A 39 8.94 -15.93 17.10
N GLU A 40 9.11 -14.68 17.53
CA GLU A 40 10.36 -13.92 17.45
C GLU A 40 10.78 -13.38 18.83
N ILE A 41 12.06 -13.02 19.00
CA ILE A 41 12.61 -12.38 20.22
C ILE A 41 11.97 -11.01 20.48
N ARG A 42 12.32 -10.26 21.54
CA ARG A 42 11.69 -8.98 21.92
C ARG A 42 10.21 -9.10 22.33
N GLU A 43 9.98 -8.99 23.63
CA GLU A 43 8.71 -9.21 24.28
C GLU A 43 7.66 -8.14 23.99
N TYR A 44 8.06 -6.88 23.80
CA TYR A 44 7.13 -5.78 23.60
C TYR A 44 6.37 -5.90 22.27
N GLU A 45 7.07 -6.03 21.15
CA GLU A 45 6.48 -6.20 19.82
C GLU A 45 5.71 -7.52 19.72
N ARG A 46 6.21 -8.58 20.38
CA ARG A 46 5.51 -9.88 20.45
C ARG A 46 4.16 -9.72 21.17
N CYS A 47 4.18 -9.09 22.33
CA CYS A 47 3.00 -8.87 23.15
C CYS A 47 2.00 -7.97 22.41
N SER A 48 2.46 -6.83 21.87
CA SER A 48 1.63 -5.88 21.14
C SER A 48 0.90 -6.54 19.96
N THR A 49 1.64 -7.28 19.12
CA THR A 49 1.06 -8.04 17.99
C THR A 49 0.03 -9.07 18.45
N THR A 50 0.32 -9.80 19.54
CA THR A 50 -0.59 -10.82 20.08
C THR A 50 -1.87 -10.21 20.63
N VAL A 51 -1.76 -9.08 21.34
CA VAL A 51 -2.91 -8.34 21.89
C VAL A 51 -3.78 -7.81 20.75
N LEU A 52 -3.18 -7.17 19.74
CA LEU A 52 -3.91 -6.70 18.56
C LEU A 52 -4.63 -7.83 17.83
N ASN A 53 -3.97 -8.99 17.67
CA ASN A 53 -4.61 -10.17 17.08
C ASN A 53 -5.82 -10.63 17.90
N ALA A 54 -5.65 -10.79 19.21
CA ALA A 54 -6.72 -11.22 20.11
C ALA A 54 -7.93 -10.25 20.12
N LEU A 55 -7.67 -8.94 20.07
CA LEU A 55 -8.72 -7.91 19.99
C LEU A 55 -9.57 -8.03 18.71
N LEU A 56 -8.95 -8.42 17.60
CA LEU A 56 -9.61 -8.50 16.29
C LEU A 56 -10.33 -9.83 16.04
N MET A 57 -9.89 -10.93 16.67
CA MET A 57 -10.46 -12.27 16.50
C MET A 57 -12.01 -12.32 16.57
N PRO A 58 -12.68 -11.79 17.61
CA PRO A 58 -14.14 -11.88 17.68
C PRO A 58 -14.85 -11.06 16.59
N VAL A 59 -14.28 -9.90 16.21
CA VAL A 59 -14.85 -9.02 15.20
C VAL A 59 -14.77 -9.66 13.81
N VAL A 60 -13.59 -10.16 13.45
CA VAL A 60 -13.34 -10.79 12.15
C VAL A 60 -14.09 -12.10 12.03
N LYS A 61 -14.06 -12.96 13.05
CA LYS A 61 -14.78 -14.23 13.05
C LYS A 61 -16.29 -14.02 12.84
N ALA A 62 -16.91 -13.10 13.58
CA ALA A 62 -18.34 -12.82 13.41
C ALA A 62 -18.68 -12.30 12.00
N TYR A 63 -17.79 -11.54 11.36
CA TYR A 63 -17.96 -11.11 9.98
C TYR A 63 -17.89 -12.28 9.01
N LEU A 64 -16.89 -13.15 9.17
CA LEU A 64 -16.69 -14.34 8.33
C LEU A 64 -17.84 -15.33 8.45
N ASP A 65 -18.31 -15.61 9.67
CA ASP A 65 -19.44 -16.50 9.90
C ASP A 65 -20.71 -15.99 9.18
N ARG A 66 -20.94 -14.67 9.16
CA ARG A 66 -22.06 -14.05 8.42
C ARG A 66 -21.88 -14.16 6.90
N LEU A 67 -20.65 -13.96 6.42
CA LEU A 67 -20.34 -14.09 5.00
C LEU A 67 -20.56 -15.53 4.52
N GLU A 68 -19.99 -16.53 5.21
CA GLU A 68 -20.16 -17.94 4.86
C GLU A 68 -21.62 -18.38 4.91
N LYS A 69 -22.35 -17.98 5.97
CA LYS A 69 -23.78 -18.25 6.07
C LYS A 69 -24.55 -17.68 4.89
N ARG A 70 -24.28 -16.42 4.52
CA ARG A 70 -24.98 -15.77 3.42
C ARG A 70 -24.69 -16.43 2.07
N LEU A 71 -23.44 -16.79 1.81
CA LEU A 71 -23.05 -17.52 0.61
C LEU A 71 -23.78 -18.86 0.52
N GLY A 72 -23.85 -19.60 1.64
CA GLY A 72 -24.60 -20.85 1.73
C GLY A 72 -26.10 -20.70 1.50
N GLU A 73 -26.73 -19.66 2.06
CA GLU A 73 -28.15 -19.33 1.83
C GLU A 73 -28.45 -19.03 0.35
N ASP A 74 -27.50 -18.38 -0.34
CA ASP A 74 -27.60 -18.07 -1.78
C ASP A 74 -27.16 -19.26 -2.68
N GLY A 75 -26.89 -20.45 -2.09
CA GLY A 75 -26.52 -21.67 -2.82
C GLY A 75 -25.12 -21.65 -3.44
N PHE A 76 -24.23 -20.80 -2.92
CA PHE A 76 -22.90 -20.55 -3.47
C PHE A 76 -21.82 -21.00 -2.48
N SER A 77 -20.84 -21.79 -2.93
CA SER A 77 -19.74 -22.28 -2.08
C SER A 77 -18.36 -22.12 -2.75
N PRO A 78 -17.92 -20.87 -2.96
CA PRO A 78 -16.62 -20.59 -3.59
C PRO A 78 -15.47 -20.81 -2.62
N LEU A 79 -14.26 -20.92 -3.17
CA LEU A 79 -13.05 -20.64 -2.40
C LEU A 79 -12.95 -19.13 -2.18
N VAL A 80 -13.06 -18.70 -0.92
CA VAL A 80 -12.92 -17.30 -0.52
C VAL A 80 -11.56 -17.09 0.12
N PHE A 81 -10.85 -16.08 -0.36
CA PHE A 81 -9.60 -15.64 0.24
C PHE A 81 -9.72 -14.19 0.70
N LEU A 82 -8.99 -13.85 1.75
CA LEU A 82 -8.85 -12.49 2.24
C LEU A 82 -7.45 -11.97 1.98
N VAL A 83 -7.36 -10.68 1.65
CA VAL A 83 -6.09 -10.01 1.37
C VAL A 83 -5.33 -9.77 2.66
N GLN A 84 -4.03 -9.99 2.62
CA GLN A 84 -3.11 -9.78 3.72
C GLN A 84 -2.29 -8.50 3.53
N SER A 85 -1.72 -8.00 4.62
CA SER A 85 -0.82 -6.84 4.62
C SER A 85 0.42 -7.06 3.76
N ASN A 86 0.89 -8.30 3.61
CA ASN A 86 2.08 -8.69 2.82
C ASN A 86 1.84 -8.73 1.29
N GLY A 87 0.61 -8.44 0.84
CA GLY A 87 0.21 -8.52 -0.57
C GLY A 87 -0.15 -9.93 -1.06
N GLY A 88 -0.10 -10.94 -0.19
CA GLY A 88 -0.71 -12.23 -0.44
C GLY A 88 -2.19 -12.26 -0.09
N VAL A 89 -2.80 -13.41 -0.30
CA VAL A 89 -4.12 -13.74 0.26
C VAL A 89 -4.01 -14.92 1.23
N CYS A 90 -4.98 -15.08 2.13
CA CYS A 90 -5.08 -16.21 3.04
C CYS A 90 -6.49 -16.79 3.09
N SER A 91 -6.62 -18.01 3.59
CA SER A 91 -7.90 -18.69 3.79
C SER A 91 -8.73 -18.01 4.90
N LEU A 92 -10.05 -18.22 4.88
CA LEU A 92 -10.95 -17.71 5.93
C LEU A 92 -10.56 -18.21 7.33
N ARG A 93 -10.13 -19.47 7.43
CA ARG A 93 -9.61 -20.07 8.67
C ARG A 93 -8.42 -19.27 9.20
N MET A 94 -7.41 -19.05 8.37
CA MET A 94 -6.22 -18.28 8.73
C MET A 94 -6.59 -16.86 9.17
N ALA A 95 -7.50 -16.20 8.45
CA ALA A 95 -7.99 -14.87 8.78
C ALA A 95 -8.73 -14.81 10.13
N ALA A 96 -9.46 -15.87 10.50
CA ALA A 96 -10.14 -15.97 11.79
C ALA A 96 -9.17 -16.23 12.95
N GLU A 97 -8.13 -17.05 12.72
CA GLU A 97 -7.10 -17.38 13.71
C GLU A 97 -6.08 -16.24 13.90
N GLN A 98 -5.71 -15.56 12.81
CA GLN A 98 -4.63 -14.58 12.73
C GLN A 98 -5.06 -13.26 12.05
N PRO A 99 -6.14 -12.60 12.49
CA PRO A 99 -6.68 -11.40 11.87
C PRO A 99 -5.74 -10.19 11.85
N ALA A 100 -4.70 -10.17 12.69
CA ALA A 100 -3.68 -9.11 12.63
C ALA A 100 -2.97 -9.05 11.26
N ARG A 101 -2.99 -10.14 10.47
CA ARG A 101 -2.46 -10.16 9.09
C ARG A 101 -3.32 -9.41 8.08
N LEU A 102 -4.52 -8.96 8.46
CA LEU A 102 -5.44 -8.22 7.60
C LEU A 102 -5.29 -6.70 7.75
N LEU A 103 -4.46 -6.23 8.69
CA LEU A 103 -4.23 -4.81 8.93
C LEU A 103 -3.67 -4.15 7.67
N LEU A 104 -4.25 -3.04 7.20
CA LEU A 104 -3.81 -2.34 5.98
C LEU A 104 -3.81 -3.22 4.71
N SER A 105 -4.68 -4.22 4.61
CA SER A 105 -4.75 -5.13 3.45
C SER A 105 -5.28 -4.50 2.16
N GLY A 106 -6.08 -3.42 2.24
CA GLY A 106 -6.57 -2.72 1.05
C GLY A 106 -5.44 -2.07 0.25
N PRO A 107 -4.65 -1.17 0.86
CA PRO A 107 -3.51 -0.53 0.21
C PRO A 107 -2.42 -1.50 -0.29
N SER A 108 -2.28 -2.69 0.32
CA SER A 108 -1.32 -3.70 -0.16
C SER A 108 -1.66 -4.16 -1.59
N GLY A 109 -2.95 -4.24 -1.93
CA GLY A 109 -3.40 -4.51 -3.30
C GLY A 109 -2.92 -3.46 -4.31
N GLY A 110 -2.92 -2.17 -3.94
CA GLY A 110 -2.41 -1.09 -4.78
C GLY A 110 -0.91 -1.20 -5.04
N ALA A 111 -0.13 -1.56 -4.03
CA ALA A 111 1.31 -1.79 -4.18
C ALA A 111 1.63 -3.00 -5.07
N LEU A 112 0.86 -4.08 -4.97
CA LEU A 112 0.99 -5.22 -5.90
C LEU A 112 0.68 -4.83 -7.33
N ALA A 113 -0.39 -4.05 -7.53
CA ALA A 113 -0.70 -3.52 -8.84
C ALA A 113 0.45 -2.66 -9.37
N ALA A 114 1.10 -1.86 -8.52
CA ALA A 114 2.29 -1.10 -8.90
C ALA A 114 3.43 -2.00 -9.39
N GLY A 115 3.73 -3.09 -8.68
CA GLY A 115 4.70 -4.08 -9.13
C GLY A 115 4.33 -4.68 -10.49
N ARG A 116 3.05 -4.97 -10.71
CA ARG A 116 2.57 -5.50 -11.99
C ARG A 116 2.63 -4.48 -13.13
N ILE A 117 2.29 -3.22 -12.85
CA ILE A 117 2.38 -2.12 -13.83
C ILE A 117 3.85 -1.84 -14.17
N SER A 118 4.75 -1.94 -13.21
CA SER A 118 6.20 -1.88 -13.42
C SER A 118 6.66 -2.90 -14.46
N GLU A 119 6.24 -4.16 -14.33
CA GLU A 119 6.55 -5.21 -15.32
C GLU A 119 5.88 -4.95 -16.68
N LEU A 120 4.60 -4.57 -16.69
CA LEU A 120 3.82 -4.39 -17.92
C LEU A 120 4.35 -3.24 -18.79
N LEU A 121 4.84 -2.18 -18.16
CA LEU A 121 5.33 -0.97 -18.83
C LEU A 121 6.86 -0.91 -18.95
N ASP A 122 7.56 -1.96 -18.51
CA ASP A 122 9.04 -1.99 -18.40
C ASP A 122 9.58 -0.76 -17.65
N HIS A 123 8.91 -0.42 -16.55
CA HIS A 123 9.23 0.76 -15.73
C HIS A 123 9.64 0.32 -14.32
N PRO A 124 10.93 -0.03 -14.09
CA PRO A 124 11.37 -0.75 -12.89
C PRO A 124 11.30 0.07 -11.60
N ASN A 125 11.22 1.40 -11.69
CA ASN A 125 11.25 2.31 -10.55
C ASN A 125 9.98 3.16 -10.53
N LEU A 126 9.05 2.83 -9.63
CA LEU A 126 7.78 3.55 -9.48
C LEU A 126 7.60 4.03 -8.04
N VAL A 127 7.10 5.24 -7.87
CA VAL A 127 6.41 5.63 -6.64
C VAL A 127 4.93 5.55 -6.89
N ALA A 128 4.26 4.61 -6.26
CA ALA A 128 2.83 4.40 -6.42
C ALA A 128 2.07 5.10 -5.31
N VAL A 129 1.08 5.89 -5.70
CA VAL A 129 0.33 6.76 -4.80
C VAL A 129 -1.18 6.55 -4.97
N ASP A 130 -1.83 6.10 -3.90
CA ASP A 130 -3.29 5.94 -3.82
C ASP A 130 -3.87 7.15 -3.09
N MET A 131 -4.66 7.99 -3.77
CA MET A 131 -5.39 9.06 -3.10
C MET A 131 -6.88 8.80 -3.14
N GLY A 132 -7.44 8.55 -1.96
CA GLY A 132 -8.87 8.42 -1.73
C GLY A 132 -9.51 9.70 -1.19
N GLY A 133 -10.67 9.55 -0.57
CA GLY A 133 -11.36 10.65 0.13
C GLY A 133 -10.73 11.01 1.49
N THR A 134 -9.96 10.11 2.10
CA THR A 134 -9.50 10.29 3.49
C THR A 134 -7.99 10.17 3.66
N SER A 135 -7.35 9.34 2.83
CA SER A 135 -5.95 8.96 2.97
C SER A 135 -5.21 9.07 1.65
N TYR A 136 -3.90 9.15 1.80
CA TYR A 136 -2.92 9.07 0.74
C TYR A 136 -1.87 8.03 1.11
N ASP A 137 -1.81 6.95 0.35
CA ASP A 137 -0.92 5.82 0.59
C ASP A 137 0.21 5.83 -0.44
N VAL A 138 1.45 5.82 0.04
CA VAL A 138 2.66 5.84 -0.80
C VAL A 138 3.38 4.51 -0.66
N SER A 139 3.63 3.83 -1.78
CA SER A 139 4.47 2.64 -1.86
C SER A 139 5.55 2.82 -2.93
N VAL A 140 6.67 2.11 -2.78
CA VAL A 140 7.82 2.22 -3.69
C VAL A 140 8.08 0.87 -4.34
N VAL A 141 8.19 0.90 -5.66
CA VAL A 141 8.71 -0.21 -6.47
C VAL A 141 10.13 0.17 -6.90
N GLN A 142 11.10 -0.65 -6.57
CA GLN A 142 12.49 -0.46 -6.98
C GLN A 142 12.98 -1.71 -7.70
N ALA A 143 13.60 -1.55 -8.87
CA ALA A 143 14.06 -2.66 -9.69
C ALA A 143 12.97 -3.74 -9.92
N GLY A 144 11.73 -3.31 -10.15
CA GLY A 144 10.56 -4.17 -10.37
C GLY A 144 10.01 -4.86 -9.12
N ARG A 145 10.47 -4.48 -7.92
CA ARG A 145 10.08 -5.15 -6.67
C ARG A 145 9.44 -4.19 -5.68
N VAL A 146 8.32 -4.63 -5.10
CA VAL A 146 7.67 -3.99 -3.95
C VAL A 146 8.40 -4.42 -2.67
N SER A 147 8.77 -3.46 -1.83
CA SER A 147 9.38 -3.74 -0.54
C SER A 147 8.39 -4.34 0.45
N VAL A 148 8.85 -5.32 1.23
CA VAL A 148 8.11 -5.90 2.37
C VAL A 148 8.96 -5.71 3.61
N ILE A 149 8.33 -5.21 4.67
CA ILE A 149 8.92 -5.07 6.00
C ILE A 149 8.33 -6.13 6.93
N THR A 150 9.09 -6.52 7.95
CA THR A 150 8.67 -7.53 8.95
C THR A 150 8.07 -6.93 10.20
N GLN A 151 8.10 -5.60 10.32
CA GLN A 151 7.55 -4.85 11.43
C GLN A 151 7.04 -3.49 10.94
N GLY A 152 5.83 -3.14 11.34
CA GLY A 152 5.23 -1.82 11.15
C GLY A 152 4.62 -1.30 12.44
N GLU A 153 3.77 -0.29 12.32
CA GLU A 153 3.12 0.37 13.45
C GLU A 153 1.65 0.65 13.12
N ILE A 154 0.76 0.39 14.07
CA ILE A 154 -0.66 0.75 14.00
C ILE A 154 -1.02 1.47 15.30
N ASP A 155 -1.49 2.72 15.20
CA ASP A 155 -1.84 3.54 16.37
C ASP A 155 -0.72 3.58 17.44
N ARG A 156 0.53 3.77 16.99
CA ARG A 156 1.74 3.77 17.85
C ARG A 156 2.06 2.43 18.51
N LEU A 157 1.37 1.36 18.13
CA LEU A 157 1.62 0.01 18.59
C LEU A 157 2.40 -0.78 17.53
N PRO A 158 3.54 -1.39 17.87
CA PRO A 158 4.30 -2.17 16.91
C PRO A 158 3.54 -3.43 16.51
N VAL A 159 3.48 -3.67 15.20
CA VAL A 159 2.92 -4.89 14.61
C VAL A 159 4.03 -5.62 13.90
N ARG A 160 4.40 -6.79 14.41
CA ARG A 160 5.45 -7.62 13.84
C ARG A 160 4.87 -8.76 13.03
N LEU A 161 4.46 -8.40 11.83
CA LEU A 161 4.02 -9.30 10.79
C LEU A 161 4.56 -8.76 9.46
N PRO A 162 4.86 -9.63 8.49
CA PRO A 162 5.20 -9.19 7.15
C PRO A 162 4.10 -8.32 6.56
N MET A 163 4.47 -7.16 6.03
CA MET A 163 3.57 -6.24 5.37
C MET A 163 4.31 -5.47 4.28
N VAL A 164 3.58 -5.12 3.22
CA VAL A 164 4.08 -4.21 2.19
C VAL A 164 4.52 -2.92 2.86
N GLU A 165 5.73 -2.48 2.53
CA GLU A 165 6.25 -1.21 3.01
C GLU A 165 5.52 -0.07 2.32
N MET A 166 4.71 0.65 3.09
CA MET A 166 3.97 1.80 2.61
C MET A 166 3.87 2.85 3.71
N ARG A 167 3.61 4.08 3.29
CA ARG A 167 3.37 5.21 4.18
C ARG A 167 1.98 5.78 3.89
N THR A 168 1.15 5.80 4.92
CA THR A 168 -0.17 6.44 4.88
C THR A 168 -0.11 7.80 5.56
N ILE A 169 -0.64 8.84 4.92
CA ILE A 169 -0.92 10.12 5.56
C ILE A 169 -2.42 10.46 5.48
N GLY A 170 -2.89 11.25 6.45
CA GLY A 170 -4.27 11.76 6.50
C GLY A 170 -4.50 12.93 5.54
N ALA A 171 -4.31 12.69 4.25
CA ALA A 171 -4.55 13.66 3.18
C ALA A 171 -5.35 12.99 2.06
N GLY A 172 -6.51 13.53 1.69
CA GLY A 172 -7.37 12.98 0.66
C GLY A 172 -8.35 14.04 0.15
N GLY A 173 -9.26 13.65 -0.75
CA GLY A 173 -10.27 14.57 -1.30
C GLY A 173 -11.14 15.24 -0.23
N GLY A 174 -11.42 14.55 0.87
CA GLY A 174 -12.20 15.06 2.00
C GLY A 174 -11.38 15.81 3.05
N SER A 175 -10.07 16.00 2.88
CA SER A 175 -9.26 16.77 3.84
C SER A 175 -9.77 18.21 3.92
N ILE A 176 -10.00 18.68 5.15
CA ILE A 176 -10.63 19.96 5.43
C ILE A 176 -9.60 21.09 5.35
N GLY A 177 -9.91 22.15 4.61
CA GLY A 177 -9.19 23.41 4.64
C GLY A 177 -9.67 24.28 5.81
N SER A 178 -8.74 24.90 6.52
CA SER A 178 -9.03 25.85 7.59
C SER A 178 -7.99 26.94 7.68
N VAL A 179 -8.36 28.09 8.25
CA VAL A 179 -7.44 29.16 8.59
C VAL A 179 -7.27 29.16 10.10
N ASP A 180 -6.03 29.04 10.57
CA ASP A 180 -5.75 29.05 12.01
C ASP A 180 -5.77 30.48 12.60
N ALA A 181 -5.67 30.57 13.93
CA ALA A 181 -5.68 31.85 14.64
C ALA A 181 -4.51 32.79 14.26
N ALA A 182 -3.45 32.27 13.63
CA ALA A 182 -2.33 33.05 13.14
C ALA A 182 -2.51 33.49 11.67
N GLY A 183 -3.66 33.20 11.05
CA GLY A 183 -3.93 33.54 9.65
C GLY A 183 -3.24 32.62 8.65
N ARG A 184 -2.83 31.41 9.05
CA ARG A 184 -2.21 30.44 8.15
C ARG A 184 -3.25 29.46 7.63
N LEU A 185 -3.22 29.22 6.32
CA LEU A 185 -3.99 28.17 5.67
C LEU A 185 -3.41 26.79 5.98
N THR A 186 -4.26 25.88 6.46
CA THR A 186 -3.93 24.47 6.70
C THR A 186 -4.93 23.59 5.99
N VAL A 187 -4.49 22.42 5.51
CA VAL A 187 -5.38 21.40 4.94
C VAL A 187 -5.10 20.05 5.59
N GLY A 188 -6.12 19.44 6.17
CA GLY A 188 -5.97 18.24 7.01
C GLY A 188 -5.37 18.55 8.40
N PRO A 189 -5.09 17.52 9.22
CA PRO A 189 -5.34 16.09 8.97
C PRO A 189 -6.81 15.70 9.16
N ARG A 190 -7.68 16.62 9.63
CA ARG A 190 -9.12 16.36 9.72
C ARG A 190 -9.71 16.10 8.33
N SER A 191 -10.57 15.11 8.23
CA SER A 191 -11.30 14.76 7.01
C SER A 191 -12.81 14.81 7.24
N ALA A 192 -13.55 15.24 6.24
CA ALA A 192 -15.02 15.21 6.22
C ALA A 192 -15.58 13.79 5.98
N GLY A 193 -14.73 12.81 5.66
CA GLY A 193 -15.12 11.44 5.36
C GLY A 193 -16.06 11.34 4.15
N ALA A 194 -16.90 10.31 4.12
CA ALA A 194 -17.95 10.15 3.10
C ALA A 194 -19.33 10.71 3.53
N ARG A 195 -19.54 10.85 4.85
CA ARG A 195 -20.73 11.44 5.48
C ARG A 195 -20.30 12.21 6.74
N PRO A 196 -20.53 13.53 6.83
CA PRO A 196 -21.27 14.35 5.86
C PRO A 196 -20.53 14.56 4.53
N GLY A 197 -19.20 14.37 4.50
CA GLY A 197 -18.38 14.51 3.29
C GLY A 197 -18.14 15.96 2.88
N PRO A 198 -17.44 16.17 1.74
CA PRO A 198 -17.29 17.47 1.08
C PRO A 198 -18.59 18.27 1.00
N VAL A 199 -18.48 19.60 1.05
CA VAL A 199 -19.64 20.49 0.88
C VAL A 199 -20.35 20.21 -0.43
N ALA A 200 -19.56 19.97 -1.49
CA ALA A 200 -19.98 19.58 -2.83
C ALA A 200 -20.95 18.39 -2.85
N TYR A 201 -20.95 17.50 -1.86
CA TYR A 201 -21.84 16.33 -1.86
C TYR A 201 -23.28 16.66 -1.44
N GLY A 202 -23.54 17.86 -0.90
CA GLY A 202 -24.90 18.28 -0.52
C GLY A 202 -25.50 17.47 0.64
N ARG A 203 -24.66 16.81 1.45
CA ARG A 203 -25.08 15.90 2.55
C ARG A 203 -24.94 16.52 3.94
N GLY A 204 -24.93 17.85 4.03
CA GLY A 204 -24.80 18.60 5.29
C GLY A 204 -23.36 18.93 5.70
N GLY A 205 -22.37 18.70 4.83
CA GLY A 205 -21.00 19.18 5.04
C GLY A 205 -20.94 20.71 4.97
N THR A 206 -20.16 21.34 5.85
CA THR A 206 -20.08 22.82 5.96
C THR A 206 -18.65 23.36 5.99
N GLU A 207 -17.65 22.50 6.08
CA GLU A 207 -16.23 22.87 6.04
C GLU A 207 -15.67 22.54 4.65
N PRO A 208 -15.00 23.47 3.95
CA PRO A 208 -14.51 23.24 2.60
C PRO A 208 -13.38 22.20 2.59
N THR A 209 -13.38 21.34 1.58
CA THR A 209 -12.42 20.24 1.41
C THR A 209 -11.57 20.36 0.14
N VAL A 210 -10.62 19.44 -0.05
CA VAL A 210 -9.82 19.34 -1.28
C VAL A 210 -10.69 19.08 -2.52
N THR A 211 -11.74 18.26 -2.40
CA THR A 211 -12.72 18.04 -3.46
C THR A 211 -13.47 19.33 -3.79
N ASP A 212 -13.85 20.11 -2.78
CA ASP A 212 -14.48 21.43 -2.97
C ASP A 212 -13.56 22.39 -3.73
N ALA A 213 -12.28 22.44 -3.39
CA ALA A 213 -11.31 23.27 -4.10
C ALA A 213 -11.13 22.85 -5.56
N ASN A 214 -11.02 21.55 -5.84
CA ASN A 214 -10.96 21.04 -7.23
C ASN A 214 -12.21 21.38 -8.04
N LEU A 215 -13.40 21.26 -7.42
CA LEU A 215 -14.66 21.66 -8.06
C LEU A 215 -14.70 23.17 -8.32
N ALA A 216 -14.36 23.99 -7.32
CA ALA A 216 -14.38 25.45 -7.44
C ALA A 216 -13.43 25.99 -8.53
N LEU A 217 -12.33 25.29 -8.81
CA LEU A 217 -11.37 25.61 -9.86
C LEU A 217 -11.72 25.01 -11.23
N GLY A 218 -12.86 24.32 -11.35
CA GLY A 218 -13.35 23.75 -12.61
C GLY A 218 -12.62 22.46 -13.04
N ARG A 219 -11.86 21.81 -12.14
CA ARG A 219 -11.18 20.53 -12.44
C ARG A 219 -12.15 19.34 -12.42
N LEU A 220 -13.24 19.43 -11.65
CA LEU A 220 -14.30 18.42 -11.57
C LEU A 220 -15.56 18.88 -12.31
N ASP A 221 -16.26 17.93 -12.91
CA ASP A 221 -17.60 18.15 -13.47
C ASP A 221 -18.65 18.06 -12.35
N PRO A 222 -19.49 19.10 -12.13
CA PRO A 222 -20.58 18.99 -11.18
C PRO A 222 -21.66 17.97 -11.57
N ASP A 223 -21.79 17.62 -12.85
CA ASP A 223 -22.84 16.75 -13.38
C ASP A 223 -22.35 15.32 -13.72
N PHE A 224 -21.04 15.06 -13.71
CA PHE A 224 -20.44 13.77 -14.09
C PHE A 224 -19.72 13.03 -12.95
N PHE A 225 -19.81 13.51 -11.70
CA PHE A 225 -19.16 12.83 -10.58
C PHE A 225 -19.74 11.43 -10.34
N LEU A 226 -18.85 10.43 -10.21
CA LEU A 226 -19.21 9.01 -10.14
C LEU A 226 -20.05 8.55 -11.37
N GLY A 227 -19.67 9.00 -12.57
CA GLY A 227 -20.42 8.73 -13.80
C GLY A 227 -21.78 9.43 -13.86
N GLY A 228 -21.95 10.52 -13.11
CA GLY A 228 -23.21 11.28 -13.00
C GLY A 228 -24.19 10.75 -11.95
N ALA A 229 -23.82 9.71 -11.18
CA ALA A 229 -24.64 9.21 -10.09
C ALA A 229 -24.77 10.21 -8.92
N ILE A 230 -23.85 11.17 -8.81
CA ILE A 230 -23.87 12.21 -7.79
C ILE A 230 -23.69 13.56 -8.46
N LYS A 231 -24.67 14.46 -8.28
CA LYS A 231 -24.57 15.85 -8.70
C LYS A 231 -23.90 16.68 -7.59
N LEU A 232 -22.86 17.44 -7.94
CA LEU A 232 -22.12 18.26 -6.99
C LEU A 232 -22.72 19.68 -6.88
N ASP A 233 -22.74 20.20 -5.65
CA ASP A 233 -23.28 21.52 -5.31
C ASP A 233 -22.22 22.63 -5.44
N MET A 234 -22.03 23.12 -6.67
CA MET A 234 -21.11 24.22 -6.95
C MET A 234 -21.42 25.51 -6.16
N PRO A 235 -22.68 26.00 -6.06
CA PRO A 235 -23.00 27.16 -5.24
C PRO A 235 -22.60 27.02 -3.77
N ALA A 236 -22.89 25.89 -3.13
CA ALA A 236 -22.53 25.65 -1.74
C ALA A 236 -21.00 25.58 -1.56
N THR A 237 -20.30 24.90 -2.47
CA THR A 237 -18.84 24.84 -2.50
C THR A 237 -18.20 26.23 -2.58
N ARG A 238 -18.67 27.10 -3.49
CA ARG A 238 -18.16 28.47 -3.63
C ARG A 238 -18.34 29.27 -2.35
N SER A 239 -19.55 29.27 -1.80
CA SER A 239 -19.88 29.97 -0.56
C SER A 239 -19.02 29.49 0.61
N ALA A 240 -18.81 28.18 0.76
CA ALA A 240 -17.98 27.63 1.83
C ALA A 240 -16.52 28.07 1.73
N ILE A 241 -15.92 28.04 0.53
CA ILE A 241 -14.52 28.48 0.34
C ILE A 241 -14.39 29.99 0.55
N GLU A 242 -15.27 30.79 -0.03
CA GLU A 242 -15.26 32.26 0.13
C GLU A 242 -15.39 32.66 1.60
N THR A 243 -16.31 32.06 2.34
CA THR A 243 -16.57 32.45 3.74
C THR A 243 -15.53 31.93 4.72
N ARG A 244 -15.03 30.70 4.53
CA ARG A 244 -14.17 30.02 5.52
C ARG A 244 -12.69 30.18 5.23
N ILE A 245 -12.31 30.46 3.99
CA ILE A 245 -10.90 30.59 3.58
C ILE A 245 -10.64 31.96 2.94
N GLY A 246 -11.43 32.35 1.94
CA GLY A 246 -11.24 33.59 1.19
C GLY A 246 -11.32 34.83 2.06
N ALA A 247 -12.43 35.02 2.78
CA ALA A 247 -12.64 36.19 3.62
C ALA A 247 -11.62 36.31 4.78
N PRO A 248 -11.28 35.25 5.54
CA PRO A 248 -10.24 35.34 6.57
C PRO A 248 -8.85 35.68 6.04
N LEU A 249 -8.52 35.28 4.80
CA LEU A 249 -7.21 35.54 4.18
C LEU A 249 -7.22 36.75 3.25
N ASN A 250 -8.36 37.42 3.06
CA ASN A 250 -8.56 38.46 2.07
C ASN A 250 -8.15 38.04 0.64
N LEU A 251 -8.57 36.83 0.24
CA LEU A 251 -8.30 36.25 -1.07
C LEU A 251 -9.60 36.03 -1.87
N PRO A 252 -9.58 36.25 -3.19
CA PRO A 252 -10.69 35.84 -4.04
C PRO A 252 -10.81 34.31 -4.09
N LEU A 253 -11.99 33.81 -4.46
CA LEU A 253 -12.33 32.39 -4.50
C LEU A 253 -11.25 31.52 -5.16
N GLU A 254 -10.81 31.88 -6.37
CA GLU A 254 -9.83 31.09 -7.13
C GLU A 254 -8.46 31.03 -6.44
N LYS A 255 -8.04 32.10 -5.75
CA LYS A 255 -6.77 32.11 -5.01
C LYS A 255 -6.88 31.34 -3.69
N ALA A 256 -8.03 31.41 -3.02
CA ALA A 256 -8.30 30.61 -1.84
C ALA A 256 -8.32 29.10 -2.16
N ALA A 257 -9.06 28.71 -3.19
CA ALA A 257 -9.14 27.31 -3.64
C ALA A 257 -7.78 26.81 -4.18
N ALA A 258 -7.07 27.61 -4.99
CA ALA A 258 -5.74 27.23 -5.46
C ALA A 258 -4.74 27.09 -4.31
N GLY A 259 -4.78 27.98 -3.31
CA GLY A 259 -3.96 27.88 -2.11
C GLY A 259 -4.22 26.60 -1.31
N MET A 260 -5.48 26.14 -1.24
CA MET A 260 -5.79 24.84 -0.64
C MET A 260 -5.10 23.70 -1.39
N LEU A 261 -5.18 23.68 -2.72
CA LEU A 261 -4.51 22.66 -3.53
C LEU A 261 -2.97 22.75 -3.42
N THR A 262 -2.39 23.94 -3.39
CA THR A 262 -0.94 24.12 -3.17
C THR A 262 -0.49 23.48 -1.85
N VAL A 263 -1.21 23.75 -0.75
CA VAL A 263 -0.90 23.16 0.56
C VAL A 263 -1.06 21.64 0.53
N THR A 264 -2.12 21.14 -0.11
CA THR A 264 -2.33 19.70 -0.31
C THR A 264 -1.16 19.08 -1.07
N ASN A 265 -0.82 19.60 -2.25
CA ASN A 265 0.23 19.06 -3.10
C ASN A 265 1.60 19.06 -2.41
N ALA A 266 1.92 20.11 -1.65
CA ALA A 266 3.14 20.17 -0.85
C ALA A 266 3.19 19.06 0.21
N ASN A 267 2.07 18.78 0.89
CA ASN A 267 1.98 17.68 1.87
C ASN A 267 2.10 16.30 1.21
N LEU A 268 1.45 16.09 0.06
CA LEU A 268 1.54 14.85 -0.70
C LEU A 268 2.97 14.61 -1.20
N GLY A 269 3.61 15.63 -1.78
CA GLY A 269 5.00 15.60 -2.20
C GLY A 269 5.96 15.33 -1.04
N ALA A 270 5.76 15.94 0.13
CA ALA A 270 6.55 15.66 1.32
C ALA A 270 6.47 14.18 1.76
N ALA A 271 5.28 13.56 1.67
CA ALA A 271 5.12 12.13 1.97
C ALA A 271 5.86 11.25 0.97
N VAL A 272 5.80 11.57 -0.33
CA VAL A 272 6.57 10.89 -1.38
C VAL A 272 8.09 11.03 -1.12
N ARG A 273 8.55 12.25 -0.86
CA ARG A 273 9.96 12.55 -0.57
C ARG A 273 10.48 11.73 0.59
N LEU A 274 9.73 11.69 1.69
CA LEU A 274 10.11 10.96 2.89
C LEU A 274 10.20 9.45 2.64
N SER A 275 9.23 8.87 1.92
CA SER A 275 9.21 7.44 1.57
C SER A 275 10.42 6.98 0.74
N LEU A 276 10.99 7.89 -0.07
CA LEU A 276 12.19 7.65 -0.87
C LEU A 276 13.48 7.95 -0.10
N PHE A 277 13.54 9.08 0.62
CA PHE A 277 14.74 9.53 1.34
C PHE A 277 15.15 8.57 2.45
N GLU A 278 14.19 7.99 3.17
CA GLU A 278 14.48 6.96 4.18
C GLU A 278 15.18 5.72 3.60
N LYS A 279 15.15 5.55 2.28
CA LYS A 279 15.79 4.47 1.52
C LYS A 279 17.03 4.93 0.75
N GLY A 280 17.41 6.20 0.85
CA GLY A 280 18.51 6.80 0.08
C GLY A 280 18.21 6.92 -1.42
N LEU A 281 16.94 7.05 -1.81
CA LEU A 281 16.50 7.09 -3.21
C LEU A 281 16.22 8.53 -3.67
N ASP A 282 16.63 8.86 -4.90
CA ASP A 282 16.35 10.14 -5.54
C ASP A 282 15.00 10.08 -6.28
N PRO A 283 14.03 10.95 -5.98
CA PRO A 283 12.75 11.00 -6.68
C PRO A 283 12.84 11.13 -8.19
N ARG A 284 13.90 11.76 -8.72
CA ARG A 284 14.07 11.98 -10.17
C ARG A 284 14.30 10.70 -10.97
N ASP A 285 14.69 9.61 -10.29
CA ASP A 285 14.92 8.29 -10.88
C ASP A 285 13.64 7.43 -10.97
N PHE A 286 12.48 7.99 -10.61
CA PHE A 286 11.20 7.29 -10.53
C PHE A 286 10.14 7.96 -11.38
N ALA A 287 9.21 7.18 -11.93
CA ALA A 287 7.90 7.70 -12.36
C ALA A 287 6.88 7.62 -11.22
N LEU A 288 5.92 8.55 -11.23
CA LEU A 288 4.82 8.57 -10.26
C LEU A 288 3.63 7.78 -10.83
N LEU A 289 3.29 6.63 -10.25
CA LEU A 289 2.07 5.90 -10.57
C LEU A 289 0.91 6.43 -9.70
N SER A 290 -0.02 7.17 -10.29
CA SER A 290 -1.13 7.79 -9.57
C SER A 290 -2.43 7.02 -9.77
N PHE A 291 -3.02 6.57 -8.66
CA PHE A 291 -4.31 5.89 -8.63
C PHE A 291 -5.17 6.32 -7.43
N GLY A 292 -6.30 5.67 -7.26
CA GLY A 292 -7.38 6.17 -6.42
C GLY A 292 -8.19 7.25 -7.15
N GLY A 293 -9.40 7.52 -6.64
CA GLY A 293 -10.34 8.42 -7.32
C GLY A 293 -9.92 9.90 -7.31
N ALA A 294 -9.04 10.31 -6.37
CA ALA A 294 -8.61 11.70 -6.24
C ALA A 294 -7.18 11.95 -6.75
N GLY A 295 -6.34 10.92 -6.91
CA GLY A 295 -4.89 11.10 -7.15
C GLY A 295 -4.61 11.83 -8.46
N GLY A 296 -5.40 11.51 -9.49
CA GLY A 296 -5.30 12.09 -10.83
C GLY A 296 -5.32 13.62 -10.88
N LEU A 297 -6.03 14.26 -9.95
CA LEU A 297 -6.19 15.72 -9.89
C LEU A 297 -4.94 16.45 -9.39
N HIS A 298 -4.02 15.71 -8.77
CA HIS A 298 -2.86 16.26 -8.05
C HIS A 298 -1.52 15.75 -8.61
N ALA A 299 -1.53 14.64 -9.34
CA ALA A 299 -0.32 13.88 -9.65
C ALA A 299 0.76 14.65 -10.42
N THR A 300 0.39 15.42 -11.44
CA THR A 300 1.36 16.21 -12.25
C THR A 300 2.00 17.32 -11.42
N GLU A 301 1.22 17.98 -10.57
CA GLU A 301 1.71 19.05 -9.68
C GLU A 301 2.58 18.47 -8.54
N VAL A 302 2.20 17.31 -7.99
CA VAL A 302 3.03 16.58 -7.01
C VAL A 302 4.33 16.09 -7.64
N ALA A 303 4.30 15.65 -8.90
CA ALA A 303 5.50 15.25 -9.63
C ALA A 303 6.46 16.44 -9.83
N ASP A 304 5.93 17.62 -10.18
CA ASP A 304 6.73 18.86 -10.30
C ASP A 304 7.44 19.23 -8.98
N GLU A 305 6.75 19.16 -7.84
CA GLU A 305 7.34 19.41 -6.50
C GLU A 305 8.52 18.48 -6.18
N MET A 306 8.50 17.28 -6.77
CA MET A 306 9.49 16.24 -6.55
C MET A 306 10.59 16.19 -7.63
N GLY A 307 10.44 16.94 -8.72
CA GLY A 307 11.30 16.83 -9.90
C GLY A 307 11.10 15.54 -10.71
N ILE A 308 9.98 14.84 -10.49
CA ILE A 308 9.58 13.68 -11.28
C ILE A 308 9.07 14.19 -12.64
N THR A 309 9.53 13.57 -13.72
CA THR A 309 9.22 14.03 -15.09
C THR A 309 8.19 13.15 -15.81
N GLU A 310 7.76 12.06 -15.19
CA GLU A 310 6.82 11.10 -15.75
C GLU A 310 5.77 10.69 -14.71
N VAL A 311 4.50 10.76 -15.09
CA VAL A 311 3.35 10.32 -14.30
C VAL A 311 2.59 9.27 -15.09
N ILE A 312 2.31 8.13 -14.46
CA ILE A 312 1.55 7.04 -15.04
C ILE A 312 0.18 7.03 -14.36
N PHE A 313 -0.88 7.14 -15.16
CA PHE A 313 -2.25 6.88 -14.74
C PHE A 313 -2.63 5.50 -15.30
N PRO A 314 -2.91 4.50 -14.44
CA PRO A 314 -3.31 3.18 -14.91
C PRO A 314 -4.65 3.27 -15.62
N ARG A 315 -5.07 2.19 -16.28
CA ARG A 315 -6.36 2.13 -16.97
C ARG A 315 -7.55 2.33 -16.03
N GLU A 316 -7.52 1.66 -14.87
CA GLU A 316 -8.63 1.62 -13.90
C GLU A 316 -8.17 2.20 -12.54
N PRO A 317 -7.80 3.50 -12.47
CA PRO A 317 -7.21 4.10 -11.28
C PRO A 317 -8.10 4.00 -10.04
N GLY A 318 -9.42 4.16 -10.21
CA GLY A 318 -10.38 4.06 -9.11
C GLY A 318 -10.52 2.65 -8.50
N THR A 319 -10.07 1.61 -9.19
CA THR A 319 -10.18 0.20 -8.73
C THR A 319 -8.84 -0.54 -8.75
N LEU A 320 -7.72 0.17 -8.86
CA LEU A 320 -6.40 -0.44 -9.06
C LEU A 320 -6.01 -1.40 -7.94
N SER A 321 -6.36 -1.10 -6.69
CA SER A 321 -6.08 -1.99 -5.56
C SER A 321 -6.80 -3.34 -5.70
N ALA A 322 -8.07 -3.33 -6.15
CA ALA A 322 -8.81 -4.55 -6.46
C ALA A 322 -8.19 -5.30 -7.65
N TYR A 323 -7.73 -4.58 -8.67
CA TYR A 323 -6.99 -5.16 -9.78
C TYR A 323 -5.72 -5.88 -9.31
N GLY A 324 -4.91 -5.27 -8.44
CA GLY A 324 -3.69 -5.89 -7.91
C GLY A 324 -3.96 -7.18 -7.13
N ILE A 325 -5.06 -7.23 -6.38
CA ILE A 325 -5.49 -8.41 -5.62
C ILE A 325 -5.79 -9.60 -6.54
N LEU A 326 -6.28 -9.38 -7.77
CA LEU A 326 -6.48 -10.46 -8.74
C LEU A 326 -5.18 -11.18 -9.12
N PHE A 327 -4.03 -10.54 -8.87
CA PHE A 327 -2.72 -11.08 -9.13
C PHE A 327 -2.01 -11.62 -7.87
N SER A 328 -2.64 -11.57 -6.70
CA SER A 328 -2.10 -12.15 -5.47
C SER A 328 -2.10 -13.68 -5.50
N ASP A 329 -1.03 -14.27 -4.94
CA ASP A 329 -0.99 -15.68 -4.58
C ASP A 329 -1.39 -15.87 -3.11
N LEU A 330 -1.72 -17.11 -2.73
CA LEU A 330 -1.84 -17.44 -1.32
C LEU A 330 -0.45 -17.38 -0.69
N VAL A 331 -0.30 -16.69 0.45
CA VAL A 331 1.01 -16.52 1.11
C VAL A 331 0.94 -16.93 2.57
N GLN A 332 1.88 -17.76 2.99
CA GLN A 332 2.10 -18.17 4.37
C GLN A 332 3.52 -17.76 4.80
N ASP A 333 3.61 -16.83 5.75
CA ASP A 333 4.87 -16.40 6.34
C ASP A 333 5.14 -17.13 7.65
N LEU A 334 6.30 -17.78 7.69
CA LEU A 334 6.79 -18.52 8.84
C LEU A 334 8.10 -17.89 9.32
N ALA A 335 8.26 -17.84 10.63
CA ALA A 335 9.50 -17.41 11.27
C ALA A 335 9.84 -18.34 12.45
N ARG A 336 11.13 -18.55 12.67
CA ARG A 336 11.68 -19.23 13.84
C ARG A 336 12.99 -18.56 14.26
N THR A 337 13.01 -18.00 15.46
CA THR A 337 14.24 -17.42 16.03
C THR A 337 15.14 -18.52 16.59
N ARG A 338 16.40 -18.53 16.13
CA ARG A 338 17.49 -19.34 16.68
C ARG A 338 18.81 -18.66 16.36
N LEU A 339 19.42 -18.02 17.37
CA LEU A 339 20.71 -17.34 17.22
C LEU A 339 21.78 -18.33 16.73
N THR A 340 22.31 -18.09 15.54
CA THR A 340 23.25 -18.99 14.86
C THR A 340 24.31 -18.16 14.13
N ARG A 341 25.60 -18.37 14.41
CA ARG A 341 26.66 -17.72 13.62
C ARG A 341 26.66 -18.27 12.19
N ALA A 342 26.72 -17.38 11.21
CA ALA A 342 26.78 -17.72 9.79
C ALA A 342 28.20 -18.17 9.43
N GLU A 343 28.58 -19.37 9.84
CA GLU A 343 29.90 -19.97 9.60
C GLU A 343 29.77 -21.46 9.27
N ALA A 344 30.76 -22.01 8.57
CA ALA A 344 30.71 -23.39 8.08
C ALA A 344 30.49 -24.44 9.19
N ALA A 345 30.96 -24.17 10.41
CA ALA A 345 30.77 -25.06 11.56
C ALA A 345 29.29 -25.25 11.96
N ASN A 346 28.45 -24.24 11.70
CA ASN A 346 27.01 -24.27 12.02
C ASN A 346 26.13 -24.68 10.83
N LEU A 347 26.74 -25.04 9.70
CA LEU A 347 26.01 -25.42 8.49
C LEU A 347 25.02 -26.58 8.72
N PRO A 348 25.35 -27.65 9.49
CA PRO A 348 24.37 -28.71 9.79
C PRO A 348 23.11 -28.17 10.49
N GLN A 349 23.30 -27.31 11.51
CA GLN A 349 22.19 -26.68 12.22
C GLN A 349 21.36 -25.76 11.32
N ILE A 350 22.02 -25.02 10.41
CA ILE A 350 21.33 -24.17 9.43
C ILE A 350 20.47 -25.02 8.49
N CYS A 351 21.01 -26.15 8.00
CA CYS A 351 20.27 -27.10 7.16
C CYS A 351 19.05 -27.67 7.89
N ASP A 352 19.19 -28.07 9.15
CA ASP A 352 18.08 -28.59 9.96
C ASP A 352 16.96 -27.55 10.09
N MET A 353 17.31 -26.30 10.44
CA MET A 353 16.33 -25.21 10.58
C MET A 353 15.60 -24.91 9.27
N ILE A 354 16.30 -24.93 8.14
CA ILE A 354 15.69 -24.76 6.81
C ILE A 354 14.74 -25.92 6.53
N GLY A 355 15.15 -27.16 6.80
CA GLY A 355 14.34 -28.36 6.61
C GLY A 355 13.03 -28.30 7.39
N GLU A 356 13.09 -27.99 8.68
CA GLU A 356 11.93 -27.84 9.56
C GLU A 356 10.96 -26.75 9.07
N LEU A 357 11.48 -25.57 8.71
CA LEU A 357 10.67 -24.47 8.19
C LEU A 357 9.99 -24.81 6.86
N ARG A 358 10.70 -25.47 5.95
CA ARG A 358 10.16 -25.91 4.66
C ARG A 358 9.06 -26.94 4.85
N GLN A 359 9.25 -27.91 5.74
CA GLN A 359 8.23 -28.91 6.04
C GLN A 359 6.97 -28.26 6.63
N ALA A 360 7.14 -27.33 7.57
CA ALA A 360 6.01 -26.62 8.18
C ALA A 360 5.29 -25.70 7.18
N ALA A 361 6.03 -25.09 6.24
CA ALA A 361 5.47 -24.26 5.17
C ALA A 361 4.63 -25.10 4.20
N ASP A 362 5.15 -26.25 3.77
CA ASP A 362 4.44 -27.16 2.87
C ASP A 362 3.15 -27.69 3.51
N ALA A 363 3.21 -28.09 4.79
CA ALA A 363 2.04 -28.56 5.53
C ALA A 363 0.93 -27.51 5.62
N ARG A 364 1.28 -26.21 5.77
CA ARG A 364 0.32 -25.10 5.81
C ARG A 364 -0.34 -24.88 4.45
N LEU A 365 0.42 -24.88 3.37
CA LEU A 365 -0.13 -24.80 2.01
C LEU A 365 -1.03 -26.01 1.68
N ALA A 366 -0.67 -27.20 2.15
CA ALA A 366 -1.51 -28.39 2.02
C ALA A 366 -2.84 -28.25 2.76
N GLN A 367 -2.82 -27.70 3.98
CA GLN A 367 -4.02 -27.44 4.78
C GLN A 367 -4.94 -26.40 4.12
N ASP A 368 -4.38 -25.44 3.40
CA ASP A 368 -5.14 -24.46 2.61
C ASP A 368 -5.58 -25.00 1.24
N GLY A 369 -5.37 -26.29 0.97
CA GLY A 369 -5.87 -26.97 -0.23
C GLY A 369 -5.05 -26.74 -1.50
N ILE A 370 -3.83 -26.21 -1.39
CA ILE A 370 -2.97 -25.95 -2.55
C ILE A 370 -2.29 -27.25 -3.00
N PRO A 371 -2.36 -27.66 -4.29
CA PRO A 371 -1.65 -28.82 -4.83
C PRO A 371 -0.12 -28.67 -4.77
N ALA A 372 0.62 -29.77 -4.59
CA ALA A 372 2.08 -29.73 -4.39
C ALA A 372 2.87 -29.07 -5.55
N ASP A 373 2.41 -29.23 -6.79
CA ASP A 373 2.99 -28.62 -8.00
C ASP A 373 2.73 -27.10 -8.11
N GLN A 374 1.80 -26.56 -7.30
CA GLN A 374 1.49 -25.13 -7.22
C GLN A 374 2.12 -24.47 -5.99
N ARG A 375 2.94 -25.19 -5.21
CA ARG A 375 3.60 -24.67 -4.01
C ARG A 375 5.01 -24.20 -4.33
N GLU A 376 5.36 -23.02 -3.84
CA GLU A 376 6.70 -22.47 -3.93
C GLU A 376 7.16 -22.02 -2.54
N ILE A 377 8.36 -22.41 -2.12
CA ILE A 377 8.90 -22.05 -0.81
C ILE A 377 10.27 -21.41 -0.98
N THR A 378 10.36 -20.15 -0.55
CA THR A 378 11.61 -19.39 -0.48
C THR A 378 12.02 -19.15 0.97
N ILE A 379 13.32 -19.06 1.19
CA ILE A 379 13.95 -18.83 2.50
C ILE A 379 14.54 -17.42 2.54
N ALA A 380 14.46 -16.81 3.71
CA ALA A 380 15.15 -15.59 4.07
C ALA A 380 15.62 -15.69 5.53
N ALA A 381 16.47 -14.76 5.96
CA ALA A 381 16.85 -14.67 7.36
C ALA A 381 17.01 -13.21 7.80
N ASP A 382 16.73 -12.95 9.07
CA ASP A 382 17.12 -11.71 9.71
C ASP A 382 18.57 -11.87 10.20
N MET A 383 19.46 -11.05 9.66
CA MET A 383 20.90 -11.13 9.89
C MET A 383 21.43 -9.83 10.48
N ARG A 384 22.48 -9.93 11.28
CA ARG A 384 23.17 -8.77 11.86
C ARG A 384 24.65 -9.05 12.05
N TYR A 385 25.45 -8.00 12.20
CA TYR A 385 26.80 -8.17 12.75
C TYR A 385 26.72 -8.59 14.22
N LEU A 386 27.65 -9.40 14.69
CA LEU A 386 27.68 -9.83 16.08
C LEU A 386 27.76 -8.60 17.01
N GLY A 387 26.90 -8.56 18.02
CA GLY A 387 26.81 -7.42 18.95
C GLY A 387 25.99 -6.23 18.44
N GLN A 388 25.55 -6.22 17.18
CA GLN A 388 24.59 -5.23 16.68
C GLN A 388 23.20 -5.47 17.28
N ALA A 389 22.44 -4.40 17.50
CA ALA A 389 21.10 -4.49 18.10
C ALA A 389 20.00 -4.85 17.09
N PHE A 390 20.14 -4.40 15.83
CA PHE A 390 19.11 -4.49 14.79
C PHE A 390 19.55 -5.39 13.65
N GLU A 391 18.56 -6.04 13.04
CA GLU A 391 18.70 -7.00 11.98
C GLU A 391 18.30 -6.42 10.62
N LEU A 392 18.83 -7.01 9.55
CA LEU A 392 18.39 -6.80 8.18
C LEU A 392 17.78 -8.10 7.64
N LEU A 393 16.62 -8.00 7.01
CA LEU A 393 16.03 -9.12 6.26
C LEU A 393 16.84 -9.36 4.99
N VAL A 394 17.42 -10.56 4.86
CA VAL A 394 18.21 -10.97 3.69
C VAL A 394 17.54 -12.17 3.02
N PRO A 395 17.11 -12.05 1.75
CA PRO A 395 16.55 -13.17 1.00
C PRO A 395 17.62 -14.19 0.60
N TRP A 396 17.36 -15.48 0.80
CA TRP A 396 18.24 -16.59 0.39
C TRP A 396 17.69 -17.37 -0.83
N GLY A 397 16.40 -17.24 -1.14
CA GLY A 397 15.78 -17.85 -2.31
C GLY A 397 15.30 -19.28 -2.08
N GLN A 398 15.19 -20.10 -3.13
CA GLN A 398 14.67 -21.48 -3.05
C GLN A 398 15.74 -22.48 -2.56
N ILE A 399 16.45 -22.16 -1.48
CA ILE A 399 17.48 -23.03 -0.92
C ILE A 399 16.85 -24.19 -0.12
N HIS A 400 17.45 -25.38 -0.24
CA HIS A 400 17.04 -26.60 0.48
C HIS A 400 18.11 -27.08 1.45
N GLN A 401 19.32 -27.31 0.95
CA GLN A 401 20.48 -27.72 1.72
C GLN A 401 21.66 -26.86 1.28
N PRO A 402 21.92 -25.72 1.95
CA PRO A 402 23.06 -24.88 1.61
C PRO A 402 24.37 -25.62 1.89
N ASP A 403 25.33 -25.45 0.99
CA ASP A 403 26.73 -25.78 1.25
C ASP A 403 27.49 -24.55 1.76
N ALA A 404 28.81 -24.68 1.97
CA ALA A 404 29.65 -23.58 2.43
C ALA A 404 29.71 -22.41 1.43
N ALA A 405 29.61 -22.69 0.12
CA ALA A 405 29.65 -21.65 -0.91
C ALA A 405 28.34 -20.83 -0.93
N ALA A 406 27.19 -21.52 -0.83
CA ALA A 406 25.88 -20.87 -0.73
C ALA A 406 25.77 -20.01 0.55
N LEU A 407 26.35 -20.46 1.66
CA LEU A 407 26.41 -19.68 2.90
C LEU A 407 27.30 -18.43 2.72
N ALA A 408 28.45 -18.55 2.07
CA ALA A 408 29.33 -17.42 1.78
C ALA A 408 28.66 -16.37 0.88
N GLU A 409 27.93 -16.79 -0.16
CA GLU A 409 27.14 -15.88 -1.01
C GLU A 409 26.07 -15.15 -0.19
N PHE A 410 25.40 -15.87 0.71
CA PHE A 410 24.37 -15.29 1.57
C PHE A 410 24.92 -14.22 2.51
N ILE A 411 26.11 -14.45 3.08
CA ILE A 411 26.83 -13.47 3.90
C ILE A 411 27.23 -12.24 3.05
N GLN A 412 27.71 -12.44 1.82
CA GLN A 412 28.02 -11.31 0.92
C GLN A 412 26.78 -10.48 0.55
N ARG A 413 25.63 -11.13 0.40
CA ARG A 413 24.36 -10.44 0.20
C ARG A 413 23.99 -9.58 1.41
N PHE A 414 24.19 -10.08 2.63
CA PHE A 414 24.02 -9.28 3.84
C PHE A 414 24.91 -8.02 3.84
N HIS A 415 26.20 -8.14 3.53
CA HIS A 415 27.10 -6.98 3.46
C HIS A 415 26.64 -5.95 2.42
N THR A 416 26.18 -6.41 1.26
CA THR A 416 25.65 -5.55 0.20
C THR A 416 24.42 -4.78 0.67
N THR A 417 23.45 -5.48 1.27
CA THR A 417 22.23 -4.87 1.83
C THR A 417 22.56 -3.88 2.94
N HIS A 418 23.52 -4.19 3.81
CA HIS A 418 23.95 -3.30 4.88
C HIS A 418 24.59 -2.02 4.33
N LYS A 419 25.47 -2.13 3.32
CA LYS A 419 26.07 -0.98 2.64
C LYS A 419 25.03 -0.10 1.97
N GLN A 420 24.03 -0.70 1.32
CA GLN A 420 22.93 0.06 0.72
C GLN A 420 22.13 0.84 1.77
N ARG A 421 21.82 0.21 2.92
CA ARG A 421 20.97 0.83 3.96
C ARG A 421 21.70 1.89 4.78
N PHE A 422 22.97 1.67 5.11
CA PHE A 422 23.71 2.49 6.08
C PHE A 422 24.97 3.16 5.50
N SER A 423 25.24 3.04 4.20
CA SER A 423 26.43 3.54 3.50
C SER A 423 27.77 2.90 3.91
N TYR A 424 27.76 1.85 4.74
CA TYR A 424 28.97 1.09 5.10
C TYR A 424 28.65 -0.40 5.32
N ALA A 425 29.67 -1.25 5.31
CA ALA A 425 29.62 -2.65 5.73
C ALA A 425 30.95 -3.04 6.39
N ASN A 426 30.94 -4.07 7.24
CA ASN A 426 32.10 -4.57 7.98
C ASN A 426 32.37 -6.05 7.61
N PRO A 427 32.98 -6.35 6.46
CA PRO A 427 33.18 -7.72 5.99
C PRO A 427 33.99 -8.61 6.94
N ASP A 428 34.82 -8.00 7.80
CA ASP A 428 35.66 -8.71 8.77
C ASP A 428 34.93 -9.08 10.07
N GLU A 429 33.73 -8.52 10.29
CA GLU A 429 32.93 -8.77 11.49
C GLU A 429 32.05 -10.02 11.30
N ALA A 430 31.92 -10.83 12.36
CA ALA A 430 31.12 -12.04 12.31
C ALA A 430 29.64 -11.72 12.09
N VAL A 431 28.97 -12.52 11.24
CA VAL A 431 27.54 -12.37 10.97
C VAL A 431 26.75 -13.41 11.75
N GLU A 432 25.66 -12.96 12.38
CA GLU A 432 24.72 -13.79 13.13
C GLU A 432 23.37 -13.83 12.42
N ILE A 433 22.83 -15.03 12.22
CA ILE A 433 21.44 -15.27 11.86
C ILE A 433 20.62 -15.28 13.14
N VAL A 434 19.67 -14.35 13.23
CA VAL A 434 18.78 -14.21 14.39
C VAL A 434 17.52 -15.03 14.19
N THR A 435 16.86 -14.86 13.05
CA THR A 435 15.59 -15.51 12.72
C THR A 435 15.64 -16.10 11.33
N PHE A 436 15.29 -17.38 11.21
CA PHE A 436 15.07 -18.03 9.93
C PHE A 436 13.61 -17.81 9.51
N ARG A 437 13.41 -17.49 8.24
CA ARG A 437 12.09 -17.20 7.66
C ARG A 437 11.83 -18.07 6.44
N ALA A 438 10.60 -18.54 6.29
CA ALA A 438 10.11 -19.18 5.07
C ALA A 438 8.87 -18.45 4.58
N ILE A 439 8.87 -18.13 3.29
CA ILE A 439 7.73 -17.54 2.57
C ILE A 439 7.21 -18.63 1.65
N ALA A 440 6.06 -19.19 2.00
CA ALA A 440 5.37 -20.23 1.23
C ALA A 440 4.29 -19.58 0.37
N LYS A 441 4.35 -19.77 -0.94
CA LYS A 441 3.39 -19.27 -1.91
C LYS A 441 2.61 -20.42 -2.52
N GLY A 442 1.29 -20.32 -2.52
CA GLY A 442 0.39 -21.17 -3.30
C GLY A 442 -0.08 -20.41 -4.53
N LYS A 443 0.33 -20.88 -5.72
CA LYS A 443 -0.01 -20.23 -6.99
C LYS A 443 -1.51 -20.31 -7.24
N LEU A 444 -2.11 -19.14 -7.48
CA LEU A 444 -3.52 -19.01 -7.84
C LEU A 444 -3.65 -18.68 -9.34
N ALA A 445 -4.78 -19.07 -9.93
CA ALA A 445 -5.09 -18.72 -11.32
C ALA A 445 -5.16 -17.19 -11.48
N LYS A 446 -4.48 -16.66 -12.50
CA LYS A 446 -4.44 -15.23 -12.81
C LYS A 446 -5.37 -14.91 -13.98
N PRO A 447 -6.05 -13.76 -13.98
CA PRO A 447 -6.87 -13.37 -15.12
C PRO A 447 -6.00 -13.08 -16.35
N VAL A 448 -6.53 -13.39 -17.53
CA VAL A 448 -5.94 -12.97 -18.80
C VAL A 448 -6.37 -11.53 -19.09
N LEU A 449 -5.39 -10.64 -19.25
CA LEU A 449 -5.65 -9.26 -19.61
C LEU A 449 -6.06 -9.14 -21.08
N ARG A 450 -7.02 -8.26 -21.35
CA ARG A 450 -7.43 -7.90 -22.70
C ARG A 450 -7.07 -6.45 -22.96
N GLU A 451 -6.48 -6.19 -24.12
CA GLU A 451 -6.29 -4.83 -24.61
C GLU A 451 -7.65 -4.14 -24.75
N PRO A 452 -7.80 -2.92 -24.23
CA PRO A 452 -9.04 -2.17 -24.37
C PRO A 452 -9.25 -1.76 -25.84
N THR A 453 -10.50 -1.87 -26.29
CA THR A 453 -10.93 -1.21 -27.52
C THR A 453 -11.47 0.18 -27.16
N PRO A 454 -10.98 1.26 -27.77
CA PRO A 454 -11.55 2.59 -27.55
C PRO A 454 -13.04 2.61 -27.86
N ALA A 455 -13.80 3.33 -27.03
CA ALA A 455 -15.22 3.55 -27.26
C ALA A 455 -15.43 4.26 -28.60
N SER A 456 -16.46 3.86 -29.35
CA SER A 456 -16.79 4.45 -30.66
C SER A 456 -17.49 5.81 -30.53
N ARG A 457 -16.81 6.78 -29.92
CA ARG A 457 -17.22 8.19 -29.78
C ARG A 457 -16.00 9.11 -29.80
N PRO A 458 -16.13 10.42 -30.04
CA PRO A 458 -14.99 11.33 -30.03
C PRO A 458 -14.29 11.37 -28.67
N ALA A 459 -12.96 11.31 -28.66
CA ALA A 459 -12.17 11.40 -27.44
C ALA A 459 -12.24 12.79 -26.79
N GLN A 460 -12.30 13.85 -27.59
CA GLN A 460 -12.59 15.20 -27.10
C GLN A 460 -14.10 15.35 -26.93
N LYS A 461 -14.57 15.31 -25.67
CA LYS A 461 -16.02 15.30 -25.40
C LYS A 461 -16.60 16.68 -25.08
N ALA A 462 -15.80 17.60 -24.54
CA ALA A 462 -16.25 18.94 -24.17
C ALA A 462 -15.09 19.93 -24.03
N THR A 463 -15.44 21.20 -23.82
CA THR A 463 -14.54 22.21 -23.25
C THR A 463 -15.10 22.69 -21.92
N ARG A 464 -14.23 23.04 -20.97
CA ARG A 464 -14.64 23.57 -19.66
C ARG A 464 -13.73 24.73 -19.26
N ARG A 465 -14.29 25.73 -18.59
CA ARG A 465 -13.47 26.74 -17.89
C ARG A 465 -12.83 26.14 -16.65
N ALA A 466 -11.51 26.14 -16.61
CA ALA A 466 -10.72 25.73 -15.45
C ALA A 466 -9.65 26.79 -15.12
N PHE A 467 -9.28 26.87 -13.86
CA PHE A 467 -8.19 27.73 -13.40
C PHE A 467 -6.87 26.97 -13.49
N ASP A 468 -5.92 27.49 -14.28
CA ASP A 468 -4.64 26.82 -14.57
C ASP A 468 -3.53 27.09 -13.53
N GLY A 469 -3.89 27.74 -12.42
CA GLY A 469 -2.96 28.23 -11.39
C GLY A 469 -2.66 29.73 -11.51
N GLN A 470 -2.82 30.31 -12.70
CA GLN A 470 -2.60 31.73 -12.95
C GLN A 470 -3.90 32.45 -13.34
N GLN A 471 -4.65 31.87 -14.28
CA GLN A 471 -5.85 32.46 -14.84
C GLN A 471 -6.88 31.39 -15.25
N TRP A 472 -8.10 31.84 -15.50
CA TRP A 472 -9.14 30.98 -16.06
C TRP A 472 -8.95 30.82 -17.57
N ARG A 473 -8.99 29.57 -18.06
CA ARG A 473 -8.93 29.24 -19.49
C ARG A 473 -9.99 28.22 -19.87
N GLU A 474 -10.36 28.20 -21.15
CA GLU A 474 -11.06 27.05 -21.74
C GLU A 474 -10.05 25.92 -21.91
N VAL A 475 -10.34 24.76 -21.31
CA VAL A 475 -9.53 23.55 -21.41
C VAL A 475 -10.32 22.45 -22.10
N ILE A 476 -9.64 21.60 -22.86
CA ILE A 476 -10.25 20.43 -23.49
C ILE A 476 -10.50 19.37 -22.43
N VAL A 477 -11.72 18.82 -22.44
CA VAL A 477 -12.10 17.68 -21.61
C VAL A 477 -12.13 16.44 -22.49
N TRP A 478 -11.27 15.48 -22.13
CA TRP A 478 -11.12 14.21 -22.82
C TRP A 478 -11.91 13.12 -22.11
N ASP A 479 -12.50 12.23 -22.89
CA ASP A 479 -13.14 11.01 -22.42
C ASP A 479 -12.12 9.88 -22.40
N ARG A 480 -11.82 9.38 -21.20
CA ARG A 480 -10.80 8.36 -20.99
C ARG A 480 -11.04 7.08 -21.80
N GLU A 481 -12.31 6.68 -21.97
CA GLU A 481 -12.70 5.43 -22.63
C GLU A 481 -12.60 5.53 -24.15
N ALA A 482 -12.67 6.75 -24.70
CA ALA A 482 -12.63 7.00 -26.13
C ALA A 482 -11.23 7.36 -26.65
N LEU A 483 -10.23 7.52 -25.77
CA LEU A 483 -8.85 7.80 -26.15
C LEU A 483 -8.27 6.67 -27.02
N GLY A 484 -7.73 7.05 -28.17
CA GLY A 484 -6.95 6.22 -29.07
C GLY A 484 -5.45 6.43 -28.92
N ALA A 485 -4.67 5.63 -29.65
CA ALA A 485 -3.21 5.70 -29.64
C ALA A 485 -2.65 7.00 -30.26
N ASP A 486 -3.42 7.64 -31.14
CA ASP A 486 -3.02 8.85 -31.85
C ASP A 486 -3.34 10.15 -31.08
N ASP A 487 -4.09 10.06 -29.99
CA ASP A 487 -4.49 11.22 -29.19
C ASP A 487 -3.31 11.75 -28.35
N LEU A 488 -2.90 12.99 -28.63
CA LEU A 488 -1.94 13.75 -27.84
C LEU A 488 -2.69 14.78 -27.00
N ILE A 489 -2.68 14.59 -25.67
CA ILE A 489 -3.29 15.52 -24.72
C ILE A 489 -2.22 16.54 -24.30
N GLN A 490 -2.35 17.79 -24.70
CA GLN A 490 -1.51 18.88 -24.22
C GLN A 490 -2.16 19.59 -23.04
N GLY A 491 -1.43 19.74 -21.93
CA GLY A 491 -1.89 20.50 -20.78
C GLY A 491 -1.94 22.01 -21.05
N PRO A 492 -2.83 22.78 -20.40
CA PRO A 492 -3.81 22.33 -19.39
C PRO A 492 -4.99 21.58 -20.02
N ALA A 493 -5.28 20.38 -19.50
CA ALA A 493 -6.37 19.53 -19.97
C ALA A 493 -6.95 18.69 -18.83
N ILE A 494 -8.21 18.28 -19.00
CA ILE A 494 -8.91 17.38 -18.08
C ILE A 494 -9.20 16.07 -18.79
N ILE A 495 -8.99 14.94 -18.12
CA ILE A 495 -9.36 13.62 -18.62
C ILE A 495 -10.33 13.02 -17.62
N GLU A 496 -11.52 12.65 -18.09
CA GLU A 496 -12.61 12.17 -17.24
C GLU A 496 -12.92 10.70 -17.52
N GLU A 497 -13.17 9.99 -16.43
CA GLU A 497 -13.69 8.63 -16.39
C GLU A 497 -14.70 8.51 -15.24
N ALA A 498 -15.42 7.40 -15.17
CA ALA A 498 -16.50 7.24 -14.19
C ALA A 498 -16.02 7.35 -12.73
N PHE A 499 -14.80 6.90 -12.42
CA PHE A 499 -14.32 6.76 -11.04
C PHE A 499 -13.09 7.62 -10.70
N ALA A 500 -12.60 8.44 -11.63
CA ALA A 500 -11.47 9.34 -11.43
C ALA A 500 -11.51 10.53 -12.41
N THR A 501 -10.71 11.54 -12.12
CA THR A 501 -10.45 12.65 -13.03
C THR A 501 -8.97 12.99 -12.98
N HIS A 502 -8.35 13.18 -14.13
CA HIS A 502 -6.93 13.51 -14.23
C HIS A 502 -6.77 14.95 -14.69
N TRP A 503 -6.00 15.72 -13.92
CA TRP A 503 -5.58 17.07 -14.30
C TRP A 503 -4.18 17.01 -14.90
N ILE A 504 -4.09 17.33 -16.19
CA ILE A 504 -2.81 17.47 -16.89
C ILE A 504 -2.42 18.94 -16.82
N SER A 505 -1.51 19.27 -15.91
CA SER A 505 -1.04 20.64 -15.68
C SER A 505 -0.39 21.26 -16.92
N PRO A 506 -0.27 22.60 -16.98
CA PRO A 506 0.57 23.26 -17.98
C PRO A 506 1.98 22.66 -18.01
N ALA A 507 2.62 22.64 -19.20
CA ALA A 507 3.91 22.00 -19.44
C ALA A 507 3.95 20.46 -19.28
N TRP A 508 2.79 19.80 -19.16
CA TRP A 508 2.69 18.35 -19.29
C TRP A 508 1.95 17.97 -20.57
N GLN A 509 2.30 16.81 -21.12
CA GLN A 509 1.53 16.16 -22.18
C GLN A 509 1.31 14.70 -21.85
N ALA A 510 0.18 14.14 -22.25
CA ALA A 510 -0.15 12.75 -22.01
C ALA A 510 -0.50 11.99 -23.29
N ARG A 511 -0.17 10.70 -23.31
CA ARG A 511 -0.51 9.75 -24.38
C ARG A 511 -0.88 8.40 -23.81
N LEU A 512 -1.71 7.66 -24.55
CA LEU A 512 -1.98 6.27 -24.24
C LEU A 512 -0.72 5.43 -24.49
N ALA A 513 -0.46 4.48 -23.60
CA ALA A 513 0.62 3.50 -23.67
C ALA A 513 0.05 2.07 -23.68
N ALA A 514 0.94 1.07 -23.73
CA ALA A 514 0.56 -0.34 -23.69
C ALA A 514 -0.29 -0.69 -22.46
N GLY A 515 -1.15 -1.72 -22.59
CA GLY A 515 -2.05 -2.14 -21.51
C GLY A 515 -3.13 -1.11 -21.15
N GLY A 516 -3.27 -0.07 -21.97
CA GLY A 516 -4.23 1.01 -21.77
C GLY A 516 -3.86 1.96 -20.63
N ALA A 517 -2.60 2.03 -20.19
CA ALA A 517 -2.16 3.10 -19.27
C ALA A 517 -2.07 4.44 -20.00
N LEU A 518 -2.21 5.55 -19.28
CA LEU A 518 -1.95 6.89 -19.79
C LEU A 518 -0.65 7.41 -19.14
N ILE A 519 0.32 7.79 -19.96
CA ILE A 519 1.61 8.31 -19.48
C ILE A 519 1.67 9.80 -19.79
N ALA A 520 1.77 10.61 -18.75
CA ALA A 520 2.05 12.03 -18.83
C ALA A 520 3.55 12.28 -18.66
N LYS A 521 4.13 13.09 -19.54
CA LYS A 521 5.52 13.51 -19.49
C LYS A 521 5.60 15.02 -19.41
N ARG A 522 6.53 15.50 -18.60
CA ARG A 522 6.87 16.92 -18.51
C ARG A 522 7.57 17.34 -19.79
N ILE A 523 7.05 18.37 -20.44
CA ILE A 523 7.67 19.02 -21.59
C ILE A 523 8.82 19.85 -21.03
N ALA A 524 10.06 19.53 -21.42
CA ALA A 524 11.19 20.39 -21.11
C ALA A 524 10.94 21.79 -21.72
N PRO A 525 11.20 22.88 -20.97
CA PRO A 525 11.07 24.23 -21.51
C PRO A 525 11.97 24.47 -22.73
#